data_AF-A0A8S9MJI7-F1
#
_entry.id   AF-A0A8S9MJI7-F1
#
_cell.length_a   1.000
_cell.length_b   1.000
_cell.length_c   1.000
_cell.angle_alpha   90.00
_cell.angle_beta   90.00
_cell.angle_gamma   90.00
#
_symmetry.space_group_name_H-M   'P 1'
#
loop_
_entity.id
_entity.type
_entity.pdbx_description
1 polymer ?
#
loop_
_entity_poly.entity_id
_entity_poly.type
_entity_poly.pdbx_seq_one_letter_code
_entity_poly.pdbx_strand_id
1 'polypeptide(L)'
;MSGMGDGYVGTSQDGVRIRRLQKQREAERRKIQELKSKTASGQEQSGLLQFGSSSCEILDTAFKKETVGLVTREEYVEKRVNIRNKFEEEEKEKLLKLLQEEEELQQQKRSKKRKLKGSSRLSFAEDLEDGSDDDDDNGENKSSGNLRYGKLGKDPSVETNFLPDSEREAEEQAERERLKKQWTREQEQIKNEPLQITYSYWDGTGHRRVIQASTSYIFFLFKNKEEDNQNNKKLAKPPFYFSSHLVQIRD
;
A
#
# COMPACT_ATOMS: atom_id res chain seq x y z
N MET A 1 27.84 -42.25 -18.26
CA MET A 1 27.57 -41.11 -19.18
C MET A 1 28.81 -40.23 -19.21
N SER A 2 29.30 -40.02 -20.43
CA SER A 2 30.45 -39.24 -20.92
C SER A 2 31.47 -38.68 -19.93
N GLY A 3 32.67 -39.26 -19.99
CA GLY A 3 33.89 -38.56 -19.62
C GLY A 3 34.09 -37.36 -20.55
N MET A 4 34.33 -36.20 -19.95
CA MET A 4 34.95 -35.08 -20.63
C MET A 4 36.24 -34.80 -19.88
N GLY A 5 37.36 -35.02 -20.56
CA GLY A 5 38.68 -34.68 -20.06
C GLY A 5 38.71 -33.22 -19.65
N ASP A 6 39.27 -32.96 -18.48
CA ASP A 6 39.55 -31.64 -17.96
C ASP A 6 40.65 -31.02 -18.84
N GLY A 7 40.25 -30.51 -20.01
CA GLY A 7 41.11 -29.89 -21.01
C GLY A 7 41.61 -28.50 -20.59
N TYR A 8 41.85 -28.30 -19.30
CA TYR A 8 42.34 -27.05 -18.77
C TYR A 8 43.86 -26.97 -18.89
N VAL A 9 44.35 -26.29 -19.94
CA VAL A 9 45.78 -26.18 -20.29
C VAL A 9 46.46 -25.01 -19.55
N GLY A 10 46.07 -24.73 -18.31
CA GLY A 10 46.55 -23.59 -17.52
C GLY A 10 47.53 -23.96 -16.41
N THR A 11 48.18 -22.96 -15.82
CA THR A 11 49.13 -23.16 -14.71
C THR A 11 48.42 -23.66 -13.44
N SER A 12 49.13 -24.34 -12.54
CA SER A 12 48.57 -24.87 -11.29
C SER A 12 47.92 -23.78 -10.40
N GLN A 13 48.39 -22.53 -10.51
CA GLN A 13 47.79 -21.37 -9.84
C GLN A 13 46.41 -21.01 -10.41
N ASP A 14 46.20 -21.19 -11.72
CA ASP A 14 44.89 -20.95 -12.34
C ASP A 14 43.85 -21.98 -11.91
N GLY A 15 44.23 -23.23 -11.64
CA GLY A 15 43.31 -24.24 -11.09
C GLY A 15 42.71 -23.82 -9.74
N VAL A 16 43.50 -23.17 -8.88
CA VAL A 16 43.02 -22.63 -7.60
C VAL A 16 42.07 -21.44 -7.81
N ARG A 17 42.41 -20.54 -8.74
CA ARG A 17 41.58 -19.39 -9.11
C ARG A 17 40.23 -19.84 -9.69
N ILE A 18 40.23 -20.85 -10.56
CA ILE A 18 39.02 -21.43 -11.15
C ILE A 18 38.12 -22.03 -10.09
N ARG A 19 38.68 -22.82 -9.17
CA ARG A 19 37.90 -23.40 -8.07
C ARG A 19 37.25 -22.33 -7.19
N ARG A 20 37.95 -21.22 -6.94
CA ARG A 20 37.41 -20.07 -6.19
C ARG A 20 36.26 -19.39 -6.93
N LEU A 21 36.43 -19.11 -8.22
CA LEU A 21 35.40 -18.48 -9.05
C LEU A 21 34.18 -19.39 -9.23
N GLN A 22 34.40 -20.69 -9.37
CA GLN A 22 33.33 -21.68 -9.47
C GLN A 22 32.52 -21.76 -8.17
N LYS A 23 33.19 -21.72 -7.01
CA LYS A 23 32.55 -21.63 -5.70
C LYS A 23 31.73 -20.34 -5.53
N GLN A 24 32.23 -19.20 -6.04
CA GLN A 24 31.48 -17.93 -6.03
C GLN A 24 30.23 -18.02 -6.91
N ARG A 25 30.34 -18.50 -8.16
CA ARG A 25 29.19 -18.68 -9.05
C ARG A 25 28.16 -19.66 -8.48
N GLU A 26 28.60 -20.73 -7.83
CA GLU A 26 27.70 -21.68 -7.17
C GLU A 26 26.96 -21.04 -5.99
N ALA A 27 27.65 -20.25 -5.17
CA ALA A 27 27.02 -19.50 -4.08
C ALA A 27 26.01 -18.45 -4.61
N GLU A 28 26.35 -17.73 -5.68
CA GLU A 28 25.44 -16.80 -6.35
C GLU A 28 24.22 -17.52 -6.93
N ARG A 29 24.43 -18.64 -7.62
CA ARG A 29 23.34 -19.48 -8.14
C ARG A 29 22.43 -19.98 -7.03
N ARG A 30 22.99 -20.42 -5.89
CA ARG A 30 22.22 -20.83 -4.72
C ARG A 30 21.42 -19.68 -4.14
N LYS A 31 22.01 -18.48 -4.04
CA LYS A 31 21.32 -17.26 -3.59
C LYS A 31 20.18 -16.87 -4.53
N ILE A 32 20.40 -16.94 -5.84
CA ILE A 32 19.35 -16.69 -6.85
C ILE A 32 18.25 -17.73 -6.74
N GLN A 33 18.59 -19.01 -6.54
CA GLN A 33 17.60 -20.08 -6.37
C GLN A 33 16.77 -19.89 -5.10
N GLU A 34 17.40 -19.48 -3.99
CA GLU A 34 16.73 -19.17 -2.74
C GLU A 34 15.82 -17.94 -2.86
N LEU A 35 16.28 -16.89 -3.53
CA LEU A 35 15.42 -15.73 -3.84
C LEU A 35 14.25 -16.15 -4.74
N LYS A 36 14.51 -16.98 -5.75
CA LYS A 36 13.48 -17.49 -6.66
C LYS A 36 12.45 -18.38 -5.95
N SER A 37 12.86 -19.21 -4.98
CA SER A 37 11.91 -20.01 -4.20
C SER A 37 11.11 -19.16 -3.21
N LYS A 38 11.72 -18.14 -2.60
CA LYS A 38 11.03 -17.13 -1.78
C LYS A 38 10.04 -16.30 -2.59
N THR A 39 10.40 -15.89 -3.81
CA THR A 39 9.48 -15.15 -4.69
C THR A 39 8.40 -16.07 -5.26
N ALA A 40 8.72 -17.32 -5.62
CA ALA A 40 7.73 -18.28 -6.14
C ALA A 40 6.65 -18.62 -5.11
N SER A 41 7.03 -18.82 -3.84
CA SER A 41 6.06 -19.05 -2.75
C SER A 41 5.17 -17.84 -2.47
N GLY A 42 5.60 -16.62 -2.82
CA GLY A 42 4.74 -15.42 -2.85
C GLY A 42 3.95 -15.26 -4.16
N GLN A 43 4.52 -15.68 -5.30
CA GLN A 43 3.97 -15.47 -6.64
C GLN A 43 2.84 -16.44 -7.03
N GLU A 44 2.73 -17.62 -6.42
CA GLU A 44 1.57 -18.49 -6.67
C GLU A 44 0.23 -17.83 -6.25
N GLN A 45 0.27 -16.75 -5.45
CA GLN A 45 -0.89 -15.95 -5.08
C GLN A 45 -1.05 -14.66 -5.90
N SER A 46 -0.08 -14.31 -6.76
CA SER A 46 -0.05 -13.06 -7.53
C SER A 46 0.40 -13.31 -8.99
N GLY A 47 -0.41 -14.06 -9.74
CA GLY A 47 -0.21 -14.30 -11.18
C GLY A 47 -0.37 -13.06 -12.07
N LEU A 48 -0.61 -11.88 -11.49
CA LEU A 48 -0.57 -10.61 -12.19
C LEU A 48 0.50 -9.75 -11.52
N LEU A 49 1.49 -9.31 -12.28
CA LEU A 49 2.49 -8.34 -11.84
C LEU A 49 1.74 -7.08 -11.39
N GLN A 50 1.60 -6.94 -10.08
CA GLN A 50 0.91 -5.85 -9.40
C GLN A 50 1.78 -4.59 -9.37
N PHE A 51 2.15 -4.10 -10.55
CA PHE A 51 2.93 -2.88 -10.69
C PHE A 51 1.96 -1.72 -10.94
N GLY A 52 1.70 -0.92 -9.90
CA GLY A 52 0.86 0.29 -10.00
C GLY A 52 -0.59 0.18 -9.52
N SER A 53 -1.00 -0.92 -8.87
CA SER A 53 -2.33 -0.98 -8.28
C SER A 53 -2.39 -0.13 -7.01
N SER A 54 -3.35 0.79 -6.94
CA SER A 54 -3.62 1.60 -5.74
C SER A 54 -3.89 0.69 -4.52
N SER A 55 -3.57 1.13 -3.29
CA SER A 55 -3.80 0.31 -2.08
C SER A 55 -5.24 -0.22 -1.95
N CYS A 56 -6.24 0.46 -2.55
CA CYS A 56 -7.60 -0.04 -2.56
C CYS A 56 -7.80 -1.25 -3.47
N GLU A 57 -7.15 -1.32 -4.64
CA GLU A 57 -7.25 -2.45 -5.56
C GLU A 57 -6.65 -3.71 -4.95
N ILE A 58 -5.56 -3.57 -4.19
CA ILE A 58 -4.93 -4.67 -3.46
C ILE A 58 -5.92 -5.27 -2.45
N LEU A 59 -6.54 -4.41 -1.64
CA LEU A 59 -7.57 -4.80 -0.67
C LEU A 59 -8.76 -5.49 -1.35
N ASP A 60 -9.23 -4.93 -2.46
CA ASP A 60 -10.36 -5.45 -3.21
C ASP A 60 -10.07 -6.83 -3.80
N THR A 61 -8.85 -7.08 -4.28
CA THR A 61 -8.46 -8.39 -4.82
C THR A 61 -8.36 -9.44 -3.72
N ALA A 62 -7.76 -9.12 -2.57
CA ALA A 62 -7.70 -10.02 -1.42
C ALA A 62 -9.11 -10.36 -0.91
N PHE A 63 -9.97 -9.35 -0.81
CA PHE A 63 -11.36 -9.54 -0.40
C PHE A 63 -12.17 -10.37 -1.38
N LYS A 64 -12.04 -10.11 -2.69
CA LYS A 64 -12.68 -10.92 -3.73
C LYS A 64 -12.26 -12.38 -3.62
N LYS A 65 -10.96 -12.66 -3.45
CA LYS A 65 -10.43 -14.02 -3.27
C LYS A 65 -11.02 -14.72 -2.03
N GLU A 66 -11.06 -14.04 -0.89
CA GLU A 66 -11.62 -14.62 0.36
C GLU A 66 -13.16 -14.79 0.32
N THR A 67 -13.84 -14.02 -0.53
CA THR A 67 -15.30 -14.04 -0.68
C THR A 67 -15.80 -14.82 -1.90
N VAL A 68 -14.90 -15.46 -2.67
CA VAL A 68 -15.31 -16.36 -3.76
C VAL A 68 -15.99 -17.60 -3.18
N GLY A 69 -17.29 -17.75 -3.43
CA GLY A 69 -18.10 -18.90 -3.03
C GLY A 69 -19.38 -18.53 -2.28
N LEU A 70 -20.08 -19.52 -1.74
CA LEU A 70 -21.19 -19.29 -0.81
C LEU A 70 -20.61 -18.89 0.55
N VAL A 71 -20.73 -17.60 0.88
CA VAL A 71 -20.27 -17.03 2.15
C VAL A 71 -21.50 -16.46 2.87
N THR A 72 -21.59 -16.70 4.17
CA THR A 72 -22.69 -16.13 4.96
C THR A 72 -22.53 -14.61 5.08
N ARG A 73 -23.63 -13.88 5.31
CA ARG A 73 -23.56 -12.41 5.44
C ARG A 73 -22.61 -11.98 6.57
N GLU A 74 -22.61 -12.73 7.65
CA GLU A 74 -21.76 -12.49 8.83
C GLU A 74 -20.28 -12.64 8.47
N GLU A 75 -19.91 -13.75 7.83
CA GLU A 75 -18.54 -13.99 7.34
C GLU A 75 -18.09 -12.91 6.35
N TYR A 76 -18.97 -12.43 5.48
CA TYR A 76 -18.63 -11.38 4.51
C TYR A 76 -18.29 -10.04 5.21
N VAL A 77 -19.07 -9.67 6.23
CA VAL A 77 -18.82 -8.45 7.01
C VAL A 77 -17.53 -8.60 7.81
N GLU A 78 -17.32 -9.75 8.44
CA GLU A 78 -16.11 -10.05 9.20
C GLU A 78 -14.86 -10.02 8.32
N LYS A 79 -14.87 -10.73 7.18
CA LYS A 79 -13.76 -10.73 6.21
C LYS A 79 -13.42 -9.31 5.74
N ARG A 80 -14.44 -8.47 5.50
CA ARG A 80 -14.21 -7.08 5.07
C ARG A 80 -13.51 -6.24 6.13
N VAL A 81 -13.87 -6.42 7.41
CA VAL A 81 -13.21 -5.74 8.53
C VAL A 81 -11.80 -6.30 8.75
N ASN A 82 -11.66 -7.63 8.72
CA ASN A 82 -10.39 -8.31 8.96
C ASN A 82 -9.34 -7.94 7.92
N ILE A 83 -9.69 -7.90 6.64
CA ILE A 83 -8.77 -7.51 5.56
C ILE A 83 -8.33 -6.05 5.70
N ARG A 84 -9.24 -5.15 6.11
CA ARG A 84 -8.89 -3.75 6.36
C ARG A 84 -7.92 -3.63 7.55
N ASN A 85 -8.15 -4.35 8.64
CA ASN A 85 -7.30 -4.33 9.81
C ASN A 85 -5.91 -4.92 9.54
N LYS A 86 -5.85 -6.08 8.87
CA LYS A 86 -4.58 -6.73 8.48
C LYS A 86 -3.70 -5.79 7.66
N PHE A 87 -4.29 -5.08 6.71
CA PHE A 87 -3.52 -4.15 5.88
C PHE A 87 -3.02 -2.94 6.67
N GLU A 88 -3.86 -2.39 7.57
CA GLU A 88 -3.43 -1.29 8.45
C GLU A 88 -2.31 -1.72 9.40
N GLU A 89 -2.35 -2.95 9.90
CA GLU A 89 -1.29 -3.55 10.72
C GLU A 89 0.00 -3.75 9.90
N GLU A 90 -0.09 -4.29 8.69
CA GLU A 90 1.05 -4.44 7.79
C GLU A 90 1.69 -3.09 7.41
N GLU A 91 0.90 -2.04 7.19
CA GLU A 91 1.43 -0.70 6.95
C GLU A 91 2.17 -0.14 8.16
N LYS A 92 1.63 -0.34 9.37
CA LYS A 92 2.28 0.06 10.63
C LYS A 92 3.59 -0.70 10.84
N GLU A 93 3.60 -2.01 10.61
CA GLU A 93 4.81 -2.83 10.72
C GLU A 93 5.90 -2.40 9.71
N LYS A 94 5.51 -2.12 8.46
CA LYS A 94 6.44 -1.62 7.44
C LYS A 94 7.07 -0.30 7.83
N LEU A 95 6.27 0.65 8.34
CA LEU A 95 6.76 1.94 8.83
C LEU A 95 7.75 1.75 9.98
N LEU A 96 7.42 0.88 10.93
CA LEU A 96 8.25 0.61 12.11
C LEU A 96 9.59 -0.03 11.71
N LYS A 97 9.56 -0.97 10.76
CA LYS A 97 10.76 -1.60 10.21
C LYS A 97 11.67 -0.61 9.47
N LEU A 98 11.08 0.30 8.70
CA LEU A 98 11.83 1.32 7.97
C LEU A 98 12.52 2.29 8.93
N LEU A 99 11.84 2.67 10.01
CA LEU A 99 12.43 3.48 11.08
C LEU A 99 13.62 2.77 11.75
N GLN A 100 13.49 1.47 12.03
CA GLN A 100 14.56 0.68 12.61
C GLN A 100 15.76 0.57 11.66
N GLU A 101 15.54 0.34 10.37
CA GLU A 101 16.60 0.29 9.36
C GLU A 101 17.33 1.63 9.23
N GLU A 102 16.60 2.76 9.30
CA GLU A 102 17.19 4.09 9.30
C GLU A 102 18.09 4.30 10.52
N GLU A 103 17.62 3.90 11.71
CA GLU A 103 18.41 3.99 12.94
C GLU A 103 19.70 3.17 12.85
N GLU A 104 19.61 1.92 12.35
CA GLU A 104 20.77 1.06 12.15
C GLU A 104 21.78 1.67 11.16
N LEU A 105 21.32 2.25 10.06
CA LEU A 105 22.17 2.96 9.10
C LEU A 105 22.86 4.17 9.73
N GLN A 106 22.16 4.93 10.58
CA GLN A 106 22.77 6.03 11.32
C GLN A 106 23.84 5.53 12.29
N GLN A 107 23.61 4.43 13.00
CA GLN A 107 24.60 3.82 13.89
C GLN A 107 25.83 3.29 13.12
N GLN A 108 25.62 2.70 11.93
CA GLN A 108 26.73 2.30 11.05
C GLN A 108 27.54 3.50 10.55
N LYS A 109 26.90 4.61 10.17
CA LYS A 109 27.60 5.84 9.78
C LYS A 109 28.43 6.40 10.94
N ARG A 110 27.86 6.43 12.17
CA ARG A 110 28.56 6.88 13.39
C ARG A 110 29.76 5.99 13.73
N SER A 111 29.60 4.67 13.64
CA SER A 111 30.69 3.72 13.94
C SER A 111 31.82 3.76 12.89
N LYS A 112 31.52 3.93 11.59
CA LYS A 112 32.53 4.13 10.53
C LYS A 112 33.35 5.40 10.75
N LYS A 113 32.69 6.52 11.08
CA LYS A 113 33.39 7.80 11.40
C LYS A 113 34.36 7.65 12.58
N ARG A 114 33.99 6.89 13.62
CA ARG A 114 34.87 6.61 14.77
C ARG A 114 36.07 5.72 14.42
N LYS A 115 35.90 4.76 13.50
CA LYS A 115 36.99 3.88 13.03
C LYS A 115 38.03 4.64 12.19
N LEU A 116 37.60 5.59 11.35
CA LEU A 116 38.52 6.44 10.58
C LEU A 116 39.33 7.41 11.46
N LYS A 117 38.71 7.97 12.51
CA LYS A 117 39.39 8.91 13.43
C LYS A 117 40.46 8.22 14.31
N GLY A 118 40.42 6.89 14.44
CA GLY A 118 41.31 6.10 15.30
C GLY A 118 42.48 5.42 14.60
N SER A 119 42.49 5.32 13.27
CA SER A 119 43.64 4.79 12.52
C SER A 119 44.58 5.93 12.14
N SER A 120 45.65 6.08 12.93
CA SER A 120 46.81 6.91 12.61
C SER A 120 47.32 6.63 11.18
N ARG A 121 47.28 7.68 10.35
CA ARG A 121 48.03 7.95 9.10
C ARG A 121 48.98 6.82 8.63
N LEU A 122 48.52 6.02 7.65
CA LEU A 122 49.38 5.17 6.82
C LEU A 122 49.85 5.96 5.59
N SER A 123 51.16 5.99 5.37
CA SER A 123 51.90 6.78 4.36
C SER A 123 51.86 6.19 2.93
N PHE A 124 50.78 5.54 2.53
CA PHE A 124 50.61 4.97 1.18
C PHE A 124 49.37 5.51 0.43
N ALA A 125 48.67 6.50 1.00
CA ALA A 125 47.49 7.11 0.38
C ALA A 125 47.81 8.42 -0.36
N GLU A 126 49.02 8.57 -0.92
CA GLU A 126 49.44 9.79 -1.64
C GLU A 126 49.30 9.69 -3.17
N ASP A 127 48.85 8.56 -3.72
CA ASP A 127 48.75 8.40 -5.20
C ASP A 127 47.36 7.98 -5.70
N LEU A 128 46.29 8.30 -4.96
CA LEU A 128 44.93 8.15 -5.49
C LEU A 128 43.92 9.07 -4.77
N GLU A 129 44.24 10.35 -4.68
CA GLU A 129 43.28 11.40 -4.31
C GLU A 129 43.36 12.53 -5.34
N ASP A 130 42.61 12.39 -6.43
CA ASP A 130 42.22 13.50 -7.29
C ASP A 130 40.78 13.89 -6.92
N GLY A 131 40.63 15.04 -6.27
CA GLY A 131 39.39 15.82 -6.33
C GLY A 131 38.57 16.06 -5.05
N SER A 132 39.18 16.26 -3.87
CA SER A 132 38.49 16.88 -2.74
C SER A 132 39.22 18.14 -2.27
N ASP A 133 38.85 19.27 -2.87
CA ASP A 133 39.25 20.61 -2.44
C ASP A 133 38.36 21.04 -1.26
N ASP A 134 38.95 21.12 -0.07
CA ASP A 134 38.38 21.70 1.14
C ASP A 134 39.31 22.87 1.51
N ASP A 135 38.92 24.06 1.06
CA ASP A 135 39.56 25.33 1.42
C ASP A 135 38.91 25.82 2.73
N ASP A 136 39.68 25.78 3.82
CA ASP A 136 39.37 26.44 5.09
C ASP A 136 40.28 27.67 5.23
N ASP A 137 39.73 28.87 4.97
CA ASP A 137 40.25 30.11 5.53
C ASP A 137 39.11 31.02 6.02
N ASN A 138 38.79 30.81 7.30
CA ASN A 138 38.45 31.79 8.33
C ASN A 138 38.06 33.24 7.92
N GLY A 139 36.80 33.60 8.17
CA GLY A 139 36.33 34.99 8.18
C GLY A 139 34.90 35.13 8.70
N GLU A 140 34.74 35.70 9.88
CA GLU A 140 33.48 35.93 10.59
C GLU A 140 32.38 36.58 9.72
N ASN A 141 31.23 35.90 9.54
CA ASN A 141 29.93 36.56 9.72
C ASN A 141 28.75 35.58 9.82
N LYS A 142 27.93 35.76 10.85
CA LYS A 142 26.66 35.05 11.01
C LYS A 142 25.63 35.60 10.03
N SER A 143 25.25 34.80 9.04
CA SER A 143 23.87 34.81 8.56
C SER A 143 23.49 33.41 8.11
N SER A 144 22.51 32.87 8.82
CA SER A 144 21.74 31.66 8.54
C SER A 144 21.33 31.55 7.07
N GLY A 145 22.19 30.92 6.28
CA GLY A 145 21.90 30.43 4.95
C GLY A 145 21.87 28.91 5.01
N ASN A 146 20.67 28.35 5.12
CA ASN A 146 20.43 26.94 4.85
C ASN A 146 20.82 26.71 3.38
N LEU A 147 22.10 26.36 3.12
CA LEU A 147 22.57 25.89 1.82
C LEU A 147 21.95 24.51 1.61
N ARG A 148 20.66 24.52 1.29
CA ARG A 148 20.01 23.46 0.52
C ARG A 148 20.93 23.30 -0.67
N TYR A 149 21.60 22.14 -0.78
CA TYR A 149 22.43 21.82 -1.93
C TYR A 149 21.63 22.17 -3.18
N GLY A 150 21.92 23.34 -3.76
CA GLY A 150 21.18 23.87 -4.89
C GLY A 150 21.41 22.87 -5.98
N LYS A 151 20.33 22.22 -6.43
CA LYS A 151 20.23 21.26 -7.53
C LYS A 151 21.54 21.29 -8.35
N LEU A 152 22.51 20.44 -8.00
CA LEU A 152 23.76 20.30 -8.76
C LEU A 152 23.31 19.82 -10.14
N GLY A 153 23.28 20.77 -11.06
CA GLY A 153 22.28 20.82 -12.13
C GLY A 153 22.64 19.87 -13.26
N LYS A 154 21.77 18.88 -13.49
CA LYS A 154 21.53 18.40 -14.84
C LYS A 154 20.97 19.57 -15.67
N ASP A 155 21.17 19.54 -16.97
CA ASP A 155 20.68 20.58 -17.87
C ASP A 155 19.19 20.87 -17.63
N PRO A 156 18.79 22.13 -17.37
CA PRO A 156 17.40 22.49 -17.06
C PRO A 156 16.45 22.34 -18.26
N SER A 157 16.99 22.14 -19.47
CA SER A 157 16.23 21.85 -20.68
C SER A 157 15.84 20.37 -20.80
N VAL A 158 16.38 19.50 -19.95
CA VAL A 158 16.10 18.06 -19.98
C VAL A 158 14.96 17.77 -19.01
N GLU A 159 13.88 17.20 -19.54
CA GLU A 159 12.73 16.75 -18.74
C GLU A 159 13.16 15.64 -17.76
N THR A 160 13.36 15.99 -16.48
CA THR A 160 13.71 15.03 -15.43
C THR A 160 12.48 14.45 -14.72
N ASN A 161 11.31 14.61 -15.32
CA ASN A 161 10.03 14.16 -14.77
C ASN A 161 9.96 12.64 -14.57
N PHE A 162 10.73 11.88 -15.37
CA PHE A 162 10.83 10.43 -15.29
C PHE A 162 11.74 9.93 -14.16
N LEU A 163 12.58 10.80 -13.57
CA LEU A 163 13.43 10.39 -12.47
C LEU A 163 12.61 10.34 -11.16
N PRO A 164 12.76 9.28 -10.35
CA PRO A 164 12.23 9.25 -8.99
C PRO A 164 12.78 10.43 -8.20
N ASP A 165 11.89 11.35 -7.84
CA ASP A 165 12.20 12.58 -7.14
C ASP A 165 11.36 12.62 -5.85
N SER A 166 12.03 12.32 -4.73
CA SER A 166 11.37 12.24 -3.42
C SER A 166 10.80 13.57 -2.95
N GLU A 167 11.36 14.70 -3.38
CA GLU A 167 10.86 16.04 -3.02
C GLU A 167 9.54 16.29 -3.76
N ARG A 168 9.51 16.01 -5.07
CA ARG A 168 8.30 16.12 -5.90
C ARG A 168 7.17 15.19 -5.46
N GLU A 169 7.50 13.94 -5.15
CA GLU A 169 6.50 12.99 -4.66
C GLU A 169 5.94 13.44 -3.31
N ALA A 170 6.77 13.97 -2.40
CA ALA A 170 6.30 14.52 -1.13
C ALA A 170 5.37 15.73 -1.31
N GLU A 171 5.67 16.62 -2.27
CA GLU A 171 4.81 17.75 -2.62
C GLU A 171 3.46 17.30 -3.18
N GLU A 172 3.46 16.36 -4.13
CA GLU A 172 2.21 15.80 -4.69
C GLU A 172 1.37 15.13 -3.61
N GLN A 173 2.00 14.39 -2.69
CA GLN A 173 1.29 13.77 -1.56
C GLN A 173 0.69 14.81 -0.63
N ALA A 174 1.42 15.89 -0.31
CA ALA A 174 0.89 16.99 0.50
C ALA A 174 -0.31 17.67 -0.16
N GLU A 175 -0.28 17.87 -1.48
CA GLU A 175 -1.41 18.39 -2.25
C GLU A 175 -2.60 17.43 -2.23
N ARG A 176 -2.37 16.12 -2.43
CA ARG A 176 -3.42 15.09 -2.33
C ARG A 176 -4.08 15.07 -0.96
N GLU A 177 -3.29 15.12 0.11
CA GLU A 177 -3.82 15.16 1.48
C GLU A 177 -4.66 16.42 1.72
N ARG A 178 -4.20 17.57 1.21
CA ARG A 178 -4.95 18.82 1.30
C ARG A 178 -6.30 18.72 0.59
N LEU A 179 -6.32 18.22 -0.64
CA LEU A 179 -7.56 18.03 -1.42
C LEU A 179 -8.49 17.03 -0.73
N LYS A 180 -7.96 15.92 -0.20
CA LYS A 180 -8.74 14.94 0.57
C LYS A 180 -9.43 15.57 1.79
N LYS A 181 -8.72 16.44 2.52
CA LYS A 181 -9.28 17.17 3.66
C LYS A 181 -10.36 18.16 3.22
N GLN A 182 -10.15 18.89 2.13
CA GLN A 182 -11.16 19.80 1.57
C GLN A 182 -12.42 19.03 1.16
N TRP A 183 -12.27 17.97 0.37
CA TRP A 183 -13.37 17.10 -0.03
C TRP A 183 -14.15 16.56 1.15
N THR A 184 -13.46 16.04 2.17
CA THR A 184 -14.13 15.48 3.36
C THR A 184 -14.96 16.54 4.08
N ARG A 185 -14.44 17.76 4.22
CA ARG A 185 -15.15 18.89 4.82
C ARG A 185 -16.38 19.28 4.01
N GLU A 186 -16.25 19.38 2.68
CA GLU A 186 -17.37 19.68 1.79
C GLU A 186 -18.46 18.60 1.88
N GLN A 187 -18.06 17.32 1.91
CA GLN A 187 -19.00 16.21 2.10
C GLN A 187 -19.72 16.28 3.44
N GLU A 188 -19.02 16.66 4.52
CA GLU A 188 -19.63 16.84 5.83
C GLU A 188 -20.62 18.02 5.85
N GLN A 189 -20.28 19.12 5.17
CA GLN A 189 -21.18 20.28 5.02
C GLN A 189 -22.45 19.90 4.27
N ILE A 190 -22.34 19.25 3.10
CA ILE A 190 -23.50 18.79 2.31
C ILE A 190 -24.38 17.83 3.10
N LYS A 191 -23.77 16.95 3.89
CA LYS A 191 -24.48 15.99 4.76
C LYS A 191 -25.24 16.68 5.89
N ASN A 192 -24.70 17.77 6.42
CA ASN A 192 -25.27 18.51 7.55
C ASN A 192 -26.24 19.61 7.11
N GLU A 193 -26.32 19.93 5.82
CA GLU A 193 -27.28 20.89 5.29
C GLU A 193 -28.73 20.43 5.63
N PRO A 194 -29.53 21.30 6.29
CA PRO A 194 -30.89 20.98 6.66
C PRO A 194 -31.82 21.09 5.44
N LEU A 195 -32.41 19.96 5.04
CA LEU A 195 -33.39 19.89 3.96
C LEU A 195 -34.82 19.95 4.54
N GLN A 196 -35.67 20.76 3.92
CA GLN A 196 -37.10 20.79 4.23
C GLN A 196 -37.84 19.80 3.33
N ILE A 197 -38.37 18.73 3.93
CA ILE A 197 -39.20 17.76 3.23
C ILE A 197 -40.66 18.08 3.49
N THR A 198 -41.39 18.42 2.43
CA THR A 198 -42.85 18.50 2.45
C THR A 198 -43.40 17.16 1.98
N TYR A 199 -44.20 16.52 2.81
CA TYR A 199 -44.83 15.25 2.48
C TYR A 199 -46.31 15.26 2.86
N SER A 200 -47.09 14.49 2.14
CA SER A 200 -48.51 14.26 2.40
C SER A 200 -48.78 12.78 2.23
N TYR A 201 -49.48 12.19 3.18
CA TYR A 201 -49.98 10.82 3.07
C TYR A 201 -51.50 10.87 2.96
N TRP A 202 -52.09 9.89 2.28
CA TRP A 202 -53.53 9.85 2.08
C TRP A 202 -54.18 9.05 3.21
N ASP A 203 -54.70 9.74 4.22
CA ASP A 203 -55.41 9.19 5.38
C ASP A 203 -56.87 9.65 5.50
N GLY A 204 -57.40 10.31 4.46
CA GLY A 204 -58.74 10.90 4.47
C GLY A 204 -58.74 12.42 4.74
N THR A 205 -57.66 12.99 5.29
CA THR A 205 -57.52 14.44 5.49
C THR A 205 -56.26 14.93 4.78
N GLY A 206 -56.43 15.71 3.69
CA GLY A 206 -55.34 16.17 2.83
C GLY A 206 -54.44 17.24 3.47
N HIS A 207 -53.73 16.91 4.55
CA HIS A 207 -52.83 17.83 5.25
C HIS A 207 -51.37 17.60 4.86
N ARG A 208 -50.73 18.65 4.34
CA ARG A 208 -49.28 18.67 4.09
C ARG A 208 -48.54 18.85 5.41
N ARG A 209 -47.56 17.99 5.65
CA ARG A 209 -46.66 18.08 6.81
C ARG A 209 -45.26 18.43 6.31
N VAL A 210 -44.54 19.17 7.13
CA VAL A 210 -43.19 19.65 6.80
C VAL A 210 -42.25 19.22 7.92
N ILE A 211 -41.16 18.56 7.56
CA ILE A 211 -40.09 18.16 8.48
C ILE A 211 -38.79 18.76 7.98
N GLN A 212 -37.96 19.23 8.90
CA GLN A 212 -36.56 19.60 8.64
C GLN A 212 -35.66 18.48 9.11
N ALA A 213 -34.82 17.96 8.21
CA ALA A 213 -33.87 16.89 8.52
C ALA A 213 -32.58 17.11 7.74
N SER A 214 -31.45 16.68 8.31
CA SER A 214 -30.19 16.71 7.58
C SER A 214 -30.19 15.67 6.45
N THR A 215 -29.48 15.97 5.37
CA THR A 215 -29.30 15.05 4.23
C THR A 215 -28.79 13.67 4.70
N SER A 216 -27.84 13.64 5.64
CA SER A 216 -27.32 12.39 6.23
C SER A 216 -28.40 11.54 6.91
N TYR A 217 -29.30 12.16 7.68
CA TYR A 217 -30.35 11.47 8.40
C TYR A 217 -31.42 10.91 7.45
N ILE A 218 -31.75 11.64 6.38
CA ILE A 218 -32.70 11.20 5.36
C ILE A 218 -32.17 9.96 4.62
N PHE A 219 -30.89 9.97 4.21
CA PHE A 219 -30.27 8.79 3.60
C PHE A 219 -30.24 7.58 4.55
N PHE A 220 -29.96 7.81 5.83
CA PHE A 220 -30.00 6.76 6.85
C PHE A 220 -31.39 6.13 6.98
N LEU A 221 -32.44 6.95 7.08
CA LEU A 221 -33.82 6.47 7.15
C LEU A 221 -34.23 5.68 5.89
N PHE A 222 -33.85 6.14 4.71
CA PHE A 222 -34.14 5.46 3.46
C PHE A 222 -33.49 4.07 3.40
N LYS A 223 -32.20 3.98 3.80
CA LYS A 223 -31.46 2.71 3.81
C LYS A 223 -32.06 1.69 4.79
N ASN A 224 -32.41 2.11 6.00
CA ASN A 224 -33.05 1.20 6.97
C ASN A 224 -34.41 0.70 6.46
N LYS A 225 -35.19 1.57 5.81
CA LYS A 225 -36.49 1.17 5.25
C LYS A 225 -36.37 0.18 4.08
N GLU A 226 -35.30 0.25 3.28
CA GLU A 226 -35.01 -0.77 2.27
C GLU A 226 -34.72 -2.13 2.90
N GLU A 227 -33.94 -2.17 3.98
CA GLU A 227 -33.62 -3.42 4.70
C GLU A 227 -34.87 -4.07 5.31
N ASP A 228 -35.74 -3.27 5.95
CA ASP A 228 -37.01 -3.76 6.50
C ASP A 228 -37.95 -4.31 5.41
N ASN A 229 -38.03 -3.64 4.27
CA ASN A 229 -38.84 -4.11 3.14
C ASN A 229 -38.32 -5.44 2.56
N GLN A 230 -37.00 -5.64 2.51
CA GLN A 230 -36.41 -6.91 2.07
C GLN A 230 -36.65 -8.02 3.09
N ASN A 231 -36.57 -7.71 4.38
CA ASN A 231 -36.83 -8.68 5.44
C ASN A 231 -38.31 -9.08 5.51
N ASN A 232 -39.23 -8.14 5.32
CA ASN A 232 -40.66 -8.42 5.30
C ASN A 232 -41.06 -9.28 4.08
N LYS A 233 -40.47 -9.04 2.91
CA LYS A 233 -40.66 -9.91 1.73
C LYS A 233 -40.19 -11.35 1.95
N LYS A 234 -39.19 -11.59 2.79
CA LYS A 234 -38.70 -12.94 3.14
C LYS A 234 -39.59 -13.66 4.14
N LEU A 235 -40.35 -12.92 4.96
CA LEU A 235 -41.26 -13.47 5.97
C LEU A 235 -42.68 -13.72 5.44
N ALA A 236 -43.06 -13.12 4.31
CA ALA A 236 -44.32 -13.39 3.64
C ALA A 236 -44.33 -14.80 3.02
N LYS A 237 -44.90 -15.78 3.74
CA LYS A 237 -45.20 -17.12 3.20
C LYS A 237 -46.11 -16.98 1.96
N PRO A 238 -45.93 -17.80 0.90
CA PRO A 238 -46.83 -17.75 -0.25
C PRO A 238 -48.26 -18.11 0.19
N PRO A 239 -49.29 -17.54 -0.45
CA PRO A 239 -50.68 -17.88 -0.12
C PRO A 239 -50.88 -19.38 -0.32
N PHE A 240 -51.23 -20.08 0.75
CA PHE A 240 -51.73 -21.45 0.69
C PHE A 240 -53.01 -21.43 -0.17
N TYR A 241 -52.91 -21.92 -1.40
CA TYR A 241 -54.08 -22.28 -2.18
C TYR A 241 -54.75 -23.47 -1.48
N PHE A 242 -55.82 -23.22 -0.73
CA PHE A 242 -56.69 -24.28 -0.25
C PHE A 242 -57.40 -24.90 -1.46
N SER A 243 -57.03 -26.13 -1.78
CA SER A 243 -57.76 -26.98 -2.72
C SER A 243 -59.12 -27.32 -2.11
N SER A 244 -60.20 -26.81 -2.69
CA SER A 244 -61.56 -27.20 -2.35
C SER A 244 -61.81 -28.61 -2.90
N HIS A 245 -61.64 -29.63 -2.06
CA HIS A 245 -62.16 -30.97 -2.31
C HIS A 245 -63.57 -31.11 -1.71
N LEU A 246 -64.45 -31.58 -2.59
CA LEU A 246 -65.85 -31.96 -2.47
C LEU A 246 -66.15 -32.82 -1.23
N VAL A 247 -67.23 -32.54 -0.50
CA VAL A 247 -67.95 -33.55 0.30
C VAL A 247 -69.45 -33.39 0.07
N GLN A 248 -70.03 -34.40 -0.59
CA GLN A 248 -71.46 -34.67 -0.67
C GLN A 248 -72.00 -35.03 0.72
N ILE A 249 -73.14 -34.49 1.13
CA ILE A 249 -74.06 -35.16 2.07
C ILE A 249 -75.49 -34.95 1.57
N ARG A 250 -76.17 -36.08 1.37
CA ARG A 250 -77.60 -36.23 1.08
C ARG A 250 -78.42 -35.96 2.35
N ASP A 251 -79.63 -35.47 2.18
CA ASP A 251 -80.87 -36.18 2.55
C ASP A 251 -82.01 -35.70 1.64
#